data_AF-A0A8S1R231-F1
#
_entry.id   AF-A0A8S1R231-F1
#
_cell.length_a   1.000
_cell.length_b   1.000
_cell.length_c   1.000
_cell.angle_alpha   90.00
_cell.angle_beta   90.00
_cell.angle_gamma   90.00
#
_symmetry.space_group_name_H-M   'P 1'
#
loop_
_entity.id
_entity.type
_entity.pdbx_description
1 polymer ?
#
loop_
_entity_poly.entity_id
_entity_poly.type
_entity_poly.pdbx_seq_one_letter_code
_entity_poly.pdbx_strand_id
1 'polypeptide(L)'
;MMFYFNYKYDGFICDILQDVVKLNKKAMYAKKSGLIILGGGVVKHHLMNANIWRNGADWAVFINTGIQYDGSDAGAKPSEGITWGKLRIDAEYVKVFCEATLVFPLVIAQTFAKNFNEAKRV
;
A
#
# COMPACT_ATOMS: atom_id res chain seq x y z
N MET A 1 9.72 25.40 0.20
CA MET A 1 10.38 24.14 0.61
C MET A 1 10.61 24.16 2.10
N MET A 2 10.32 23.07 2.83
CA MET A 2 10.28 23.07 4.31
C MET A 2 11.54 23.62 4.97
N PHE A 3 12.72 23.25 4.44
CA PHE A 3 14.00 23.77 4.91
C PHE A 3 14.07 25.32 4.87
N TYR A 4 13.79 25.90 3.70
CA TYR A 4 13.82 27.36 3.53
C TYR A 4 12.74 28.09 4.33
N PHE A 5 11.56 27.46 4.47
CA PHE A 5 10.48 28.01 5.27
C PHE A 5 10.86 28.07 6.75
N ASN A 6 11.36 26.97 7.32
CA ASN A 6 11.76 26.94 8.73
C ASN A 6 13.00 27.79 9.02
N TYR A 7 13.89 27.99 8.03
CA TYR A 7 15.01 28.94 8.15
C TYR A 7 14.55 30.40 8.31
N LYS A 8 13.46 30.79 7.64
CA LYS A 8 12.91 32.16 7.72
C LYS A 8 11.89 32.35 8.84
N TYR A 9 11.10 31.32 9.10
CA TYR A 9 10.00 31.32 10.06
C TYR A 9 10.12 30.04 10.90
N ASP A 10 10.84 30.15 12.01
CA ASP A 10 11.06 29.02 12.91
C ASP A 10 9.73 28.56 13.55
N GLY A 11 9.65 27.27 13.88
CA GLY A 11 8.49 26.66 14.54
C GLY A 11 7.63 25.73 13.69
N PHE A 12 8.02 25.40 12.46
CA PHE A 12 7.31 24.37 11.69
C PHE A 12 7.66 22.97 12.23
N ILE A 13 6.64 22.24 12.72
CA ILE A 13 6.78 20.88 13.24
C ILE A 13 5.93 19.93 12.39
N CYS A 14 6.55 18.86 11.87
CA CYS A 14 5.87 17.78 11.16
C CYS A 14 5.77 16.54 12.06
N ASP A 15 4.59 16.33 12.64
CA ASP A 15 4.31 15.16 13.47
C ASP A 15 3.81 13.98 12.62
N ILE A 16 4.68 12.99 12.44
CA ILE A 16 4.37 11.77 11.69
C ILE A 16 3.53 10.77 12.49
N LEU A 17 3.54 10.83 13.83
CA LEU A 17 2.88 9.84 14.68
C LEU A 17 1.36 9.90 14.53
N GLN A 18 0.81 11.11 14.41
CA GLN A 18 -0.63 11.30 14.19
C GLN A 18 -1.12 10.59 12.92
N ASP A 19 -0.35 10.64 11.84
CA ASP A 19 -0.73 10.00 10.58
C ASP A 19 -0.62 8.47 10.67
N VAL A 20 0.41 7.94 11.33
CA VAL A 20 0.52 6.49 11.59
C VAL A 20 -0.67 6.00 12.40
N VAL A 21 -1.07 6.71 13.44
CA VAL A 21 -2.23 6.36 14.28
C VAL A 21 -3.53 6.38 13.47
N LYS A 22 -3.74 7.42 12.65
CA LYS A 22 -4.94 7.53 11.79
C LYS A 22 -5.01 6.40 10.78
N LEU A 23 -3.91 6.09 10.10
CA LEU A 23 -3.85 5.02 9.11
C LEU A 23 -4.09 3.65 9.74
N ASN A 24 -3.42 3.34 10.86
CA ASN A 24 -3.58 2.07 11.56
C ASN A 24 -5.01 1.89 12.07
N LYS A 25 -5.62 2.94 12.64
CA LYS A 25 -7.03 2.90 13.06
C LYS A 25 -7.96 2.66 11.87
N LYS A 26 -7.73 3.32 10.73
CA LYS A 26 -8.54 3.12 9.52
C LYS A 26 -8.51 1.67 9.05
N ALA A 27 -7.33 1.05 9.03
CA ALA A 27 -7.19 -0.37 8.69
C ALA A 27 -7.83 -1.29 9.74
N MET A 28 -7.60 -1.02 11.03
CA MET A 28 -8.12 -1.81 12.15
C MET A 28 -9.66 -1.87 12.17
N TYR A 29 -10.34 -0.75 11.90
CA TYR A 29 -11.81 -0.70 11.88
C TYR A 29 -12.44 -1.15 10.55
N ALA A 30 -11.64 -1.43 9.52
CA ALA A 30 -12.16 -1.84 8.22
C ALA A 30 -12.66 -3.30 8.26
N LYS A 31 -13.95 -3.50 7.92
CA LYS A 31 -14.56 -4.84 7.79
C LYS A 31 -13.79 -5.72 6.79
N LYS A 32 -13.38 -5.11 5.68
CA LYS A 32 -12.63 -5.73 4.60
C LYS A 32 -11.58 -4.74 4.09
N SER A 33 -10.41 -5.22 3.70
CA SER A 33 -9.31 -4.39 3.22
C SER A 33 -8.70 -4.97 1.94
N GLY A 34 -8.58 -4.13 0.92
CA GLY A 34 -7.91 -4.45 -0.34
C GLY A 34 -6.76 -3.48 -0.58
N LEU A 35 -5.61 -4.01 -0.99
CA LEU A 35 -4.39 -3.24 -1.24
C LEU A 35 -4.09 -3.22 -2.75
N ILE A 36 -3.81 -2.04 -3.29
CA ILE A 36 -3.23 -1.87 -4.62
C ILE A 36 -1.95 -1.06 -4.44
N ILE A 37 -0.80 -1.70 -4.68
CA ILE A 37 0.52 -1.13 -4.40
C ILE A 37 1.30 -1.04 -5.70
N LEU A 38 1.64 0.19 -6.08
CA LEU A 38 2.47 0.50 -7.23
C LEU A 38 3.90 0.79 -6.74
N GLY A 39 4.86 -0.02 -7.15
CA GLY A 39 6.24 0.04 -6.70
C GLY A 39 6.49 -0.72 -5.38
N GLY A 40 7.42 -0.18 -4.57
CA GLY A 40 7.91 -0.83 -3.35
C GLY A 40 8.37 0.20 -2.31
N GLY A 41 9.23 -0.22 -1.38
CA GLY A 41 9.81 0.66 -0.36
C GLY A 41 8.79 1.10 0.70
N VAL A 42 8.90 2.35 1.16
CA VAL A 42 8.11 2.86 2.29
C VAL A 42 6.60 2.76 2.04
N VAL A 43 6.14 3.04 0.83
CA VAL A 43 4.70 3.00 0.51
C VAL A 43 4.12 1.59 0.62
N LYS A 44 4.86 0.56 0.18
CA LYS A 44 4.47 -0.85 0.33
C LYS A 44 4.46 -1.21 1.82
N HIS A 45 5.58 -1.00 2.49
CA HIS A 45 5.74 -1.43 3.87
C HIS A 45 4.72 -0.76 4.79
N HIS A 46 4.52 0.56 4.65
CA HIS A 46 3.63 1.32 5.53
C HIS A 46 2.17 0.90 5.38
N LEU A 47 1.70 0.69 4.15
CA LEU A 47 0.34 0.24 3.89
C LEU A 47 0.10 -1.19 4.40
N MET A 48 1.05 -2.09 4.18
CA MET A 48 0.99 -3.47 4.68
C MET A 48 1.06 -3.52 6.21
N ASN A 49 1.92 -2.71 6.83
CA ASN A 49 2.06 -2.62 8.29
C ASN A 49 0.78 -2.14 8.96
N ALA A 50 0.05 -1.20 8.36
CA ALA A 50 -1.25 -0.79 8.87
C ALA A 50 -2.26 -1.94 8.95
N ASN A 51 -2.16 -2.92 8.02
CA ASN A 51 -3.05 -4.06 7.97
C ASN A 51 -2.65 -5.22 8.91
N ILE A 52 -1.47 -5.18 9.55
CA ILE A 52 -1.11 -6.14 10.60
C ILE A 52 -2.13 -6.07 11.75
N TRP A 53 -2.58 -4.86 12.11
CA TRP A 53 -3.49 -4.63 13.22
C TRP A 53 -4.91 -5.18 13.03
N ARG A 54 -5.23 -5.66 11.82
CA ARG A 54 -6.49 -6.35 11.50
C ARG A 54 -6.27 -7.83 11.13
N ASN A 55 -5.13 -8.40 11.50
CA ASN A 55 -4.69 -9.75 11.13
C ASN A 55 -4.53 -9.95 9.61
N GLY A 56 -4.10 -8.91 8.90
CA GLY A 56 -3.76 -8.95 7.48
C GLY A 56 -4.86 -8.42 6.55
N ALA A 57 -4.49 -8.00 5.35
CA ALA A 57 -5.44 -7.60 4.30
C ALA A 57 -6.11 -8.81 3.62
N ASP A 58 -7.33 -8.61 3.11
CA ASP A 58 -8.12 -9.65 2.43
C ASP A 58 -7.70 -9.81 0.96
N TRP A 59 -7.36 -8.71 0.28
CA TRP A 59 -6.89 -8.72 -1.11
C TRP A 59 -5.63 -7.88 -1.29
N ALA A 60 -4.74 -8.30 -2.20
CA ALA A 60 -3.57 -7.48 -2.54
C ALA A 60 -3.10 -7.62 -4.00
N VAL A 61 -2.94 -6.49 -4.68
CA VAL A 61 -2.33 -6.39 -6.00
C VAL A 61 -1.02 -5.61 -5.87
N PHE A 62 0.09 -6.25 -6.22
CA PHE A 62 1.41 -5.63 -6.26
C PHE A 62 1.84 -5.45 -7.72
N ILE A 63 2.22 -4.25 -8.10
CA ILE A 63 2.78 -3.95 -9.42
C ILE A 63 4.15 -3.33 -9.20
N ASN A 64 5.22 -4.11 -9.38
CA ASN A 64 6.57 -3.60 -9.21
C ASN A 64 7.62 -4.40 -9.99
N THR A 65 8.80 -3.82 -10.09
CA THR A 65 9.98 -4.40 -10.76
C THR A 65 10.94 -5.07 -9.78
N GLY A 66 10.60 -5.09 -8.48
CA GLY A 66 11.47 -5.58 -7.42
C GLY A 66 11.61 -7.10 -7.43
N ILE A 67 12.85 -7.58 -7.33
CA ILE A 67 13.21 -8.99 -7.30
C ILE A 67 13.48 -9.47 -5.87
N GLN A 68 13.21 -10.74 -5.59
CA GLN A 68 13.35 -11.31 -4.24
C GLN A 68 14.80 -11.54 -3.78
N TYR A 69 15.75 -11.58 -4.72
CA TYR A 69 17.11 -12.08 -4.46
C TYR A 69 17.96 -11.15 -3.60
N ASP A 70 17.58 -9.87 -3.50
CA ASP A 70 18.24 -8.88 -2.67
C ASP A 70 17.73 -8.87 -1.21
N GLY A 71 16.71 -9.68 -0.88
CA GLY A 71 16.11 -9.72 0.44
C GLY A 71 15.39 -8.43 0.85
N SER A 72 15.10 -7.53 -0.10
CA SER A 72 14.44 -6.26 0.18
C SER A 72 12.95 -6.41 0.42
N ASP A 73 12.36 -5.59 1.31
CA ASP A 73 10.90 -5.51 1.43
C ASP A 73 10.26 -5.08 0.10
N ALA A 74 10.91 -4.23 -0.69
CA ALA A 74 10.40 -3.81 -1.99
C ALA A 74 10.22 -5.00 -2.96
N GLY A 75 11.21 -5.89 -3.02
CA GLY A 75 11.25 -7.06 -3.89
C GLY A 75 10.59 -8.32 -3.32
N ALA A 76 10.27 -8.33 -2.02
CA ALA A 76 9.69 -9.47 -1.31
C ALA A 76 8.46 -10.07 -2.02
N LYS A 77 8.37 -11.41 -1.94
CA LYS A 77 7.20 -12.16 -2.42
C LYS A 77 5.98 -11.85 -1.54
N PRO A 78 4.76 -11.84 -2.10
CA PRO A 78 3.54 -11.68 -1.29
C PRO A 78 3.40 -12.72 -0.18
N SER A 79 3.92 -13.94 -0.37
CA SER A 79 3.94 -15.00 0.64
C SER A 79 4.67 -14.60 1.92
N GLU A 80 5.67 -13.72 1.83
CA GLU A 80 6.35 -13.16 3.01
C GLU A 80 5.41 -12.23 3.79
N GLY A 81 4.52 -11.49 3.11
CA GLY A 81 3.48 -10.72 3.79
C GLY A 81 2.56 -11.57 4.66
N ILE A 82 2.33 -12.84 4.30
CA ILE A 82 1.52 -13.78 5.07
C ILE A 82 2.23 -14.19 6.37
N THR A 83 3.53 -14.45 6.31
CA THR A 83 4.30 -14.89 7.50
C THR A 83 4.33 -13.84 8.60
N TRP A 84 4.28 -12.56 8.22
CA TRP A 84 4.19 -11.43 9.15
C TRP A 84 2.76 -11.06 9.59
N GLY A 85 1.73 -11.72 9.05
CA GLY A 85 0.33 -11.34 9.27
C GLY A 85 -0.05 -10.00 8.63
N LYS A 86 0.74 -9.50 7.66
CA LYS A 86 0.41 -8.32 6.84
C LYS A 86 -0.65 -8.65 5.78
N LEU A 87 -0.70 -9.90 5.34
CA LEU A 87 -1.76 -10.50 4.52
C LEU A 87 -2.39 -11.65 5.30
N ARG A 88 -3.68 -11.88 5.09
CA ARG A 88 -4.34 -13.04 5.68
C ARG A 88 -3.85 -14.33 5.02
N ILE A 89 -4.00 -15.45 5.74
CA ILE A 89 -3.67 -16.78 5.21
C ILE A 89 -4.58 -17.14 4.03
N ASP A 90 -5.85 -16.74 4.10
CA ASP A 90 -6.89 -16.92 3.08
C ASP A 90 -6.96 -15.74 2.08
N ALA A 91 -5.96 -14.85 2.05
CA ALA A 91 -5.97 -13.69 1.18
C ALA A 91 -5.80 -14.07 -0.30
N GLU A 92 -6.51 -13.38 -1.18
CA GLU A 92 -6.30 -13.44 -2.63
C GLU A 92 -5.31 -12.35 -3.05
N TYR A 93 -4.19 -12.73 -3.65
CA TYR A 93 -3.15 -11.77 -4.02
C TYR A 93 -2.46 -12.10 -5.34
N VAL A 94 -1.93 -11.07 -5.97
CA VAL A 94 -1.13 -11.19 -7.20
C VAL A 94 0.02 -10.19 -7.19
N LYS A 95 1.18 -10.62 -7.68
CA LYS A 95 2.32 -9.74 -7.95
C LYS A 95 2.61 -9.75 -9.46
N VAL A 96 2.45 -8.59 -10.08
CA VAL A 96 2.77 -8.34 -11.49
C VAL A 96 4.18 -7.77 -11.56
N PHE A 97 5.10 -8.55 -12.12
CA PHE A 97 6.48 -8.13 -12.36
C PHE A 97 6.55 -7.25 -13.62
N CYS A 98 6.16 -5.98 -13.48
CA CYS A 98 6.16 -5.03 -14.58
C CYS A 98 6.30 -3.60 -14.07
N GLU A 99 6.66 -2.71 -14.98
CA GLU A 99 6.69 -1.27 -14.73
C GLU A 99 5.24 -0.72 -14.69
N ALA A 100 4.96 0.14 -13.72
CA ALA A 100 3.58 0.52 -13.39
C ALA A 100 2.91 1.35 -14.49
N THR A 101 3.65 2.22 -15.20
CA THR A 101 3.08 3.03 -16.29
C THR A 101 2.60 2.19 -17.47
N LEU A 102 3.15 0.99 -17.68
CA LEU A 102 2.68 0.06 -18.71
C LEU A 102 1.35 -0.63 -18.31
N VAL A 103 1.28 -1.20 -17.10
CA VAL A 103 0.17 -2.09 -16.73
C VAL A 103 -0.94 -1.41 -15.94
N PHE A 104 -0.64 -0.39 -15.13
CA PHE A 104 -1.65 0.22 -14.27
C PHE A 104 -2.78 0.89 -15.07
N PRO A 105 -2.52 1.62 -16.18
CA PRO A 105 -3.59 2.14 -17.02
C PRO A 105 -4.52 1.05 -17.57
N LEU A 106 -3.97 -0.12 -17.93
CA LEU A 106 -4.77 -1.25 -18.41
C LEU A 106 -5.64 -1.85 -17.30
N VAL A 107 -5.08 -1.99 -16.09
CA VAL A 107 -5.84 -2.44 -14.91
C VAL A 107 -7.01 -1.49 -14.66
N ILE A 108 -6.77 -0.17 -14.62
CA ILE A 108 -7.82 0.83 -14.44
C ILE A 108 -8.86 0.76 -15.56
N ALA A 109 -8.44 0.66 -16.82
CA ALA A 109 -9.33 0.58 -17.98
C ALA A 109 -10.29 -0.62 -17.90
N GLN A 110 -9.81 -1.78 -17.46
CA GLN A 110 -10.59 -3.01 -17.40
C GLN A 110 -11.36 -3.23 -16.09
N THR A 111 -11.11 -2.42 -15.06
CA THR A 111 -11.76 -2.54 -13.74
C THR A 111 -12.54 -1.29 -13.38
N PHE A 112 -11.88 -0.28 -12.81
CA PHE A 112 -12.52 0.93 -12.29
C PHE A 112 -13.22 1.77 -13.35
N ALA A 113 -12.62 1.94 -14.53
CA ALA A 113 -13.20 2.74 -15.61
C ALA A 113 -14.43 2.03 -16.23
N LYS A 114 -14.34 0.72 -16.45
CA LYS A 114 -15.45 -0.08 -16.98
C LYS A 114 -16.64 -0.12 -16.02
N ASN A 115 -16.37 -0.20 -14.71
CA ASN A 115 -17.37 -0.28 -13.66
C ASN A 115 -17.55 1.05 -12.92
N PHE A 116 -17.37 2.19 -13.60
CA PHE A 116 -17.31 3.52 -12.98
C PHE A 116 -18.50 3.82 -12.06
N ASN A 117 -19.71 3.47 -12.49
CA ASN A 117 -20.94 3.69 -11.71
C ASN A 117 -21.00 2.84 -10.43
N GLU A 118 -20.43 1.64 -10.44
CA GLU A 118 -20.34 0.78 -9.26
C GLU A 118 -19.21 1.26 -8.34
N ALA A 119 -18.07 1.65 -8.91
CA ALA A 119 -16.91 2.17 -8.18
C ALA A 119 -17.20 3.49 -7.45
N LYS A 120 -18.15 4.30 -7.94
CA LYS A 120 -18.56 5.56 -7.31
C LYS A 120 -19.37 5.36 -6.02
N ARG A 121 -19.86 4.16 -5.72
CA ARG A 121 -20.64 3.88 -4.50
C ARG A 121 -19.73 3.76 -3.27
N VAL A 122 -19.17 4.89 -2.84
CA VAL A 122 -18.51 5.09 -1.54
C VAL A 122 -18.90 6.45 -1.00
#